data_AF-A0A2D4Q592-F1
#
_entry.id   AF-A0A2D4Q592-F1
#
_cell.length_a   1.000
_cell.length_b   1.000
_cell.length_c   1.000
_cell.angle_alpha   90.00
_cell.angle_beta   90.00
_cell.angle_gamma   90.00
#
_symmetry.space_group_name_H-M   'P 1'
#
loop_
_entity.id
_entity.type
_entity.pdbx_description
1 polymer ?
#
loop_
_entity_poly.entity_id
_entity_poly.type
_entity_poly.pdbx_seq_one_letter_code
_entity_poly.pdbx_strand_id
1 'polypeptide(L)'
;SSLTSMEETLEPNKAVLYTWADPVGSRKLKWKCGKNSEEITQKDDLMTPFQVGAKHIFIVSFFEGLQRIILFTEDEKVFKMTYESEKVELAEQEIIVSLQDVGISLVNNYLRQEIAYIGITSSDVIWETKPKKKSRWKPLSVKQTDKLEKEFIEYCDNSPTENKVVELDDNIPVCLTPTGNDMKILQPYEFPVRRSFLPALKVQYSTSEHQSSFRVQIYRIQIQNQIPGAIFPFVFYPIKPPKSISLDSEPKPFTDVSIVMRTAGHSQISRIKYFKVLIQEM
;
A
#
# COMPACT_ATOMS: atom_id res chain seq x y z
N SER A 1 -22.86 -39.42 -11.10
CA SER A 1 -23.09 -39.05 -12.52
C SER A 1 -21.78 -38.53 -13.07
N SER A 2 -21.28 -39.15 -14.13
CA SER A 2 -20.02 -38.82 -14.79
C SER A 2 -20.09 -37.40 -15.36
N LEU A 3 -19.28 -36.48 -14.82
CA LEU A 3 -18.99 -35.20 -15.47
C LEU A 3 -18.31 -35.53 -16.81
N THR A 4 -19.06 -35.47 -17.89
CA THR A 4 -18.55 -35.50 -19.25
C THR A 4 -17.61 -34.31 -19.40
N SER A 5 -16.30 -34.57 -19.49
CA SER A 5 -15.36 -33.55 -19.93
C SER A 5 -15.71 -33.21 -21.37
N MET A 6 -16.30 -32.03 -21.60
CA MET A 6 -16.50 -31.51 -22.95
C MET A 6 -15.12 -31.16 -23.52
N GLU A 7 -14.59 -32.06 -24.33
CA GLU A 7 -13.39 -31.79 -25.14
C GLU A 7 -13.84 -31.19 -26.46
N GLU A 8 -13.61 -29.89 -26.63
CA GLU A 8 -13.84 -29.19 -27.88
C GLU A 8 -12.51 -28.98 -28.61
N THR A 9 -12.53 -29.11 -29.94
CA THR A 9 -11.35 -28.89 -30.78
C THR A 9 -11.43 -27.48 -31.39
N LEU A 10 -10.40 -26.66 -31.13
CA LEU A 10 -10.26 -25.33 -31.73
C LEU A 10 -9.42 -25.42 -33.00
N GLU A 11 -10.06 -25.28 -34.16
CA GLU A 11 -9.38 -25.28 -35.46
C GLU A 11 -8.56 -23.99 -35.70
N PRO A 12 -7.53 -24.02 -36.55
CA PRO A 12 -6.75 -22.82 -36.90
C PRO A 12 -7.63 -21.69 -37.43
N ASN A 13 -7.34 -20.45 -37.01
CA ASN A 13 -8.10 -19.24 -37.38
C ASN A 13 -9.59 -19.28 -37.02
N LYS A 14 -9.97 -20.08 -36.01
CA LYS A 14 -11.31 -20.08 -35.44
C LYS A 14 -11.30 -19.55 -34.02
N ALA A 15 -12.48 -19.14 -33.55
CA ALA A 15 -12.75 -18.79 -32.17
C ALA A 15 -14.00 -19.55 -31.72
N VAL A 16 -14.02 -19.97 -30.46
CA VAL A 16 -15.14 -20.69 -29.86
C VAL A 16 -15.47 -20.02 -28.53
N LEU A 17 -16.76 -19.82 -28.28
CA LEU A 17 -17.27 -19.35 -27.00
C LEU A 17 -17.49 -20.56 -26.09
N TYR A 18 -17.01 -20.47 -24.84
CA TYR A 18 -17.24 -21.50 -23.84
C TYR A 18 -17.94 -20.89 -22.62
N THR A 19 -18.69 -21.73 -21.90
CA THR A 19 -19.31 -21.38 -20.61
C THR A 19 -19.09 -22.52 -19.62
N TRP A 20 -19.11 -22.20 -18.32
CA TRP A 20 -18.99 -23.24 -17.29
C TRP A 20 -20.31 -23.99 -17.18
N ALA A 21 -20.29 -25.29 -17.49
CA ALA A 21 -21.48 -26.15 -17.39
C ALA A 21 -22.02 -26.25 -15.95
N ASP A 22 -21.13 -26.19 -14.95
CA ASP A 22 -21.48 -26.11 -13.53
C ASP A 22 -20.98 -24.76 -12.96
N PRO A 23 -21.90 -23.85 -12.57
CA PRO A 23 -21.52 -22.54 -12.02
C PRO A 23 -20.83 -22.61 -10.64
N VAL A 24 -21.03 -23.70 -9.90
CA VAL A 24 -20.46 -23.98 -8.56
C VAL A 24 -19.24 -24.89 -8.65
N GLY A 25 -19.06 -25.56 -9.79
CA GLY A 25 -17.94 -26.46 -10.06
C GLY A 25 -16.59 -25.76 -10.23
N SER A 26 -15.55 -26.57 -10.46
CA SER A 26 -14.19 -26.07 -10.66
C SER A 26 -14.06 -25.31 -11.98
N ARG A 27 -13.81 -24.00 -11.91
CA ARG A 27 -13.62 -23.11 -13.07
C ARG A 27 -12.19 -23.17 -13.61
N LYS A 28 -11.84 -24.33 -14.15
CA LYS A 28 -10.52 -24.61 -14.75
C LYS A 28 -10.68 -25.03 -16.20
N LEU A 29 -10.01 -24.32 -17.09
CA LEU A 29 -9.93 -24.69 -18.51
C LEU A 29 -8.63 -25.45 -18.72
N LYS A 30 -8.72 -26.65 -19.28
CA LYS A 30 -7.52 -27.40 -19.70
C LYS A 30 -7.39 -27.28 -21.21
N TRP A 31 -6.19 -26.97 -21.67
CA TRP A 31 -5.90 -26.95 -23.10
C TRP A 31 -4.76 -27.92 -23.40
N LYS A 32 -4.73 -28.42 -24.63
CA LYS A 32 -3.68 -29.30 -25.13
C LYS A 32 -3.35 -28.93 -26.57
N CYS A 33 -2.07 -28.70 -26.85
CA CYS A 33 -1.56 -28.48 -28.19
C CYS A 33 -0.27 -29.30 -28.37
N GLY A 34 -0.32 -30.33 -29.23
CA GLY A 34 0.78 -31.28 -29.37
C GLY A 34 1.08 -32.03 -28.06
N LYS A 35 2.31 -31.86 -27.54
CA LYS A 35 2.75 -32.45 -26.26
C LYS A 35 2.55 -31.51 -25.06
N ASN A 36 2.16 -30.26 -25.31
CA ASN A 36 1.97 -29.26 -24.30
C ASN A 36 0.52 -29.31 -23.80
N SER A 37 0.35 -29.31 -22.49
CA SER A 37 -0.96 -29.23 -21.86
C SER A 37 -0.84 -28.50 -20.53
N GLU A 38 -1.70 -27.53 -20.29
CA GLU A 38 -1.74 -26.77 -19.04
C GLU A 38 -3.20 -26.52 -18.61
N GLU A 39 -3.35 -26.17 -17.34
CA GLU A 39 -4.62 -25.71 -16.78
C GLU A 39 -4.56 -24.19 -16.60
N ILE A 40 -5.58 -23.48 -17.09
CA ILE A 40 -5.78 -22.05 -16.88
C ILE A 40 -6.98 -21.87 -15.96
N THR A 41 -6.79 -21.16 -14.86
CA THR A 41 -7.92 -20.77 -14.00
C THR A 41 -8.47 -19.40 -14.42
N GLN A 42 -9.67 -19.07 -13.92
CA GLN A 42 -10.32 -17.78 -14.17
C GLN A 42 -9.46 -16.56 -13.73
N LYS A 43 -8.49 -16.75 -12.82
CA LYS A 43 -7.68 -15.67 -12.24
C LYS A 43 -6.29 -15.54 -12.85
N ASP A 44 -5.85 -16.52 -13.64
CA ASP A 44 -4.44 -16.61 -14.06
C ASP A 44 -4.20 -15.92 -15.39
N ASP A 45 -3.63 -14.72 -15.36
CA ASP A 45 -3.04 -14.07 -16.54
C ASP A 45 -1.83 -14.90 -16.99
N LEU A 46 -2.03 -15.70 -18.04
CA LEU A 46 -1.01 -16.54 -18.64
C LEU A 46 -0.46 -15.84 -19.88
N MET A 47 0.85 -15.63 -19.91
CA MET A 47 1.56 -14.99 -21.02
C MET A 47 2.86 -15.74 -21.25
N THR A 48 2.78 -16.86 -21.95
CA THR A 48 3.92 -17.77 -22.14
C THR A 48 4.08 -18.17 -23.61
N PRO A 49 5.32 -18.19 -24.13
CA PRO A 49 5.61 -18.88 -25.37
C PRO A 49 5.76 -20.39 -25.12
N PHE A 50 5.32 -21.20 -26.09
CA PHE A 50 5.57 -22.64 -26.12
C PHE A 50 5.88 -23.13 -27.55
N GLN A 51 6.50 -24.30 -27.65
CA GLN A 51 6.92 -24.89 -28.92
C GLN A 51 6.01 -26.04 -29.32
N VAL A 52 5.61 -26.08 -30.59
CA VAL A 52 4.95 -27.23 -31.20
C VAL A 52 5.68 -27.59 -32.48
N GLY A 53 6.52 -28.63 -32.42
CA GLY A 53 7.41 -28.99 -33.54
C GLY A 53 8.45 -27.89 -33.79
N ALA A 54 8.41 -27.27 -34.96
CA ALA A 54 9.28 -26.14 -35.34
C ALA A 54 8.60 -24.76 -35.16
N LYS A 55 7.36 -24.72 -34.68
CA LYS A 55 6.56 -23.49 -34.57
C LYS A 55 6.58 -22.94 -33.15
N HIS A 56 6.86 -21.65 -33.05
CA HIS A 56 6.70 -20.85 -31.84
C HIS A 56 5.25 -20.37 -31.74
N ILE A 57 4.54 -20.77 -30.68
CA ILE A 57 3.18 -20.33 -30.40
C ILE A 57 3.18 -19.57 -29.08
N PHE A 58 2.45 -18.48 -29.03
CA PHE A 58 2.21 -17.70 -27.83
C PHE A 58 0.80 -17.94 -27.32
N ILE A 59 0.66 -18.13 -26.01
CA ILE A 59 -0.63 -18.13 -25.33
C ILE A 59 -0.77 -16.87 -24.49
N VAL A 60 -1.91 -16.20 -24.63
CA VAL A 60 -2.28 -15.05 -23.80
C VAL A 60 -3.66 -15.27 -23.22
N SER A 61 -3.80 -15.16 -21.91
CA SER A 61 -5.08 -15.14 -21.23
C SER A 61 -5.34 -13.76 -20.64
N PHE A 62 -6.38 -13.10 -21.11
CA PHE A 62 -6.72 -11.71 -20.77
C PHE A 62 -8.24 -11.53 -20.70
N PHE A 63 -8.71 -10.35 -20.31
CA PHE A 63 -10.14 -10.03 -20.29
C PHE A 63 -10.50 -8.94 -21.30
N GLU A 64 -11.60 -9.16 -22.01
CA GLU A 64 -12.32 -8.15 -22.79
C GLU A 64 -13.73 -8.03 -22.17
N GLY A 65 -14.04 -6.90 -21.55
CA GLY A 65 -15.22 -6.81 -20.67
C GLY A 65 -15.17 -7.78 -19.49
N LEU A 66 -16.27 -8.52 -19.29
CA LEU A 66 -16.39 -9.60 -18.30
C LEU A 66 -15.92 -10.95 -18.85
N GLN A 67 -15.56 -11.03 -20.14
CA GLN A 67 -15.25 -12.28 -20.81
C GLN A 67 -13.75 -12.56 -20.77
N ARG A 68 -13.38 -13.76 -20.30
CA ARG A 68 -12.01 -14.26 -20.38
C ARG A 68 -11.74 -14.74 -21.80
N ILE A 69 -10.72 -14.20 -22.45
CA ILE A 69 -10.24 -14.63 -23.77
C ILE A 69 -8.92 -15.37 -23.58
N ILE A 70 -8.77 -16.50 -24.28
CA ILE A 70 -7.51 -17.23 -24.39
C ILE A 70 -7.14 -17.19 -25.86
N LEU A 71 -6.07 -16.46 -26.17
CA LEU A 71 -5.55 -16.28 -27.51
C LEU A 71 -4.34 -17.19 -27.71
N PHE A 72 -4.37 -17.96 -28.80
CA PHE A 72 -3.23 -18.70 -29.32
C PHE A 72 -2.80 -18.03 -30.62
N THR A 73 -1.53 -17.61 -30.72
CA THR A 73 -1.03 -16.91 -31.92
C THR A 73 0.42 -17.29 -32.23
N GLU A 74 0.75 -17.39 -33.52
CA GLU A 74 2.13 -17.47 -34.00
C GLU A 74 2.74 -16.06 -34.23
N ASP A 75 1.90 -15.02 -34.24
CA ASP A 75 2.32 -13.64 -34.47
C ASP A 75 2.78 -12.96 -33.17
N GLU A 76 4.08 -12.71 -33.08
CA GLU A 76 4.71 -12.02 -31.96
C GLU A 76 4.21 -10.58 -31.77
N LYS A 77 3.80 -9.88 -32.83
CA LYS A 77 3.26 -8.52 -32.72
C LYS A 77 1.92 -8.52 -32.02
N VAL A 78 1.04 -9.46 -32.37
CA VAL A 78 -0.26 -9.63 -31.71
C VAL A 78 -0.05 -9.99 -30.24
N PHE A 79 0.89 -10.91 -29.96
CA PHE A 79 1.27 -11.25 -28.59
C PHE A 79 1.73 -10.01 -27.81
N LYS A 80 2.67 -9.23 -28.35
CA LYS A 80 3.22 -8.02 -27.71
C LYS A 80 2.15 -6.97 -27.46
N MET A 81 1.29 -6.69 -28.44
CA MET A 81 0.22 -5.70 -28.30
C MET A 81 -0.78 -6.09 -27.21
N THR A 82 -1.19 -7.37 -27.18
CA THR A 82 -2.08 -7.91 -26.13
C THR A 82 -1.39 -7.96 -24.77
N TYR A 83 -0.07 -8.16 -24.76
CA TYR A 83 0.73 -8.16 -23.56
C TYR A 83 0.85 -6.77 -22.93
N GLU A 84 1.09 -5.76 -23.75
CA GLU A 84 1.20 -4.37 -23.32
C GLU A 84 -0.12 -3.81 -22.80
N SER A 85 -1.26 -4.19 -23.39
CA SER A 85 -2.58 -3.78 -22.89
C SER A 85 -2.92 -4.36 -21.51
N GLU A 86 -2.30 -5.48 -21.12
CA GLU A 86 -2.50 -6.11 -19.80
C GLU A 86 -1.41 -5.77 -18.77
N LYS A 87 -0.34 -5.09 -19.16
CA LYS A 87 0.68 -4.58 -18.23
C LYS A 87 0.14 -3.46 -17.34
N VAL A 88 0.76 -3.23 -16.19
CA VAL A 88 0.42 -2.10 -15.32
C VAL A 88 0.76 -0.80 -16.05
N GLU A 89 -0.24 0.06 -16.22
CA GLU A 89 -0.09 1.37 -16.82
C GLU A 89 0.54 2.36 -15.84
N LEU A 90 1.30 3.32 -16.38
CA LEU A 90 1.74 4.47 -15.60
C LEU A 90 0.53 5.38 -15.35
N ALA A 91 0.45 5.91 -14.13
CA ALA A 91 -0.60 6.85 -13.78
C ALA A 91 -0.44 8.15 -14.57
N GLU A 92 -1.50 8.58 -15.24
CA GLU A 92 -1.57 9.89 -15.90
C GLU A 92 -1.87 10.99 -14.88
N GLN A 93 -2.65 10.64 -13.85
CA GLN A 93 -2.97 11.53 -12.75
C GLN A 93 -2.78 10.81 -11.41
N GLU A 94 -2.17 11.50 -10.46
CA GLU A 94 -2.02 11.07 -9.08
C GLU A 94 -2.48 12.16 -8.11
N ILE A 95 -3.36 11.79 -7.19
CA ILE A 95 -3.86 12.64 -6.10
C ILE A 95 -3.44 11.98 -4.78
N ILE A 96 -2.68 12.72 -3.98
CA ILE A 96 -2.27 12.28 -2.65
C ILE A 96 -2.84 13.25 -1.61
N VAL A 97 -3.65 12.72 -0.70
CA VAL A 97 -4.16 13.44 0.47
C VAL A 97 -3.46 12.87 1.71
N SER A 98 -2.83 13.74 2.49
CA SER A 98 -2.18 13.37 3.75
C SER A 98 -2.69 14.27 4.87
N LEU A 99 -3.31 13.67 5.89
CA LEU A 99 -3.80 14.37 7.07
C LEU A 99 -2.90 14.02 8.25
N GLN A 100 -2.43 15.02 8.98
CA GLN A 100 -1.53 14.83 10.11
C GLN A 100 -2.23 14.15 11.28
N ASP A 101 -3.45 14.59 11.58
CA ASP A 101 -4.32 14.04 12.63
C ASP A 101 -5.79 14.17 12.20
N VAL A 102 -6.63 13.23 12.62
CA VAL A 102 -8.08 13.23 12.37
C VAL A 102 -8.79 12.86 13.67
N GLY A 103 -9.73 13.68 14.11
CA GLY A 103 -10.57 13.41 15.27
C GLY A 103 -12.04 13.24 14.86
N ILE A 104 -12.69 12.20 15.36
CA ILE A 104 -14.11 11.94 15.13
C ILE A 104 -14.79 11.82 16.49
N SER A 105 -15.75 12.70 16.75
CA SER A 105 -16.51 12.74 18.00
C SER A 105 -17.93 12.24 17.79
N LEU A 106 -18.37 11.27 18.59
CA LEU A 106 -19.75 10.83 18.67
C LEU A 106 -20.44 11.54 19.82
N VAL A 107 -21.38 12.43 19.49
CA VAL A 107 -22.06 13.29 20.47
C VAL A 107 -23.53 12.90 20.61
N ASN A 108 -23.99 12.78 21.86
CA ASN A 108 -25.40 12.76 22.18
C ASN A 108 -25.98 14.18 22.11
N ASN A 109 -26.75 14.48 21.08
CA ASN A 109 -27.33 15.82 20.92
C ASN A 109 -28.34 16.21 22.00
N TYR A 110 -29.07 15.23 22.57
CA TYR A 110 -30.07 15.50 23.61
C TYR A 110 -29.39 15.83 24.94
N LEU A 111 -28.38 15.05 25.33
CA LEU A 111 -27.63 15.25 26.57
C LEU A 111 -26.47 16.25 26.42
N ARG A 112 -26.21 16.72 25.19
CA ARG A 112 -25.07 17.59 24.82
C ARG A 112 -23.74 17.05 25.33
N GLN A 113 -23.56 15.75 25.19
CA GLN A 113 -22.45 15.02 25.78
C GLN A 113 -21.74 14.18 24.74
N GLU A 114 -20.41 14.27 24.71
CA GLU A 114 -19.59 13.36 23.92
C GLU A 114 -19.63 11.96 24.55
N ILE A 115 -19.98 10.96 23.76
CA ILE A 115 -20.06 9.56 24.17
C ILE A 115 -18.74 8.84 23.87
N ALA A 116 -18.17 9.10 22.69
CA ALA A 116 -16.95 8.45 22.25
C ALA A 116 -16.14 9.36 21.34
N TYR A 117 -14.83 9.19 21.38
CA TYR A 117 -13.88 9.89 20.52
C TYR A 117 -12.99 8.88 19.82
N ILE A 118 -12.84 9.01 18.50
CA ILE A 118 -11.89 8.25 17.70
C ILE A 118 -10.83 9.22 17.19
N GLY A 119 -9.60 9.05 17.65
CA GLY A 119 -8.43 9.77 17.16
C GLY A 119 -7.66 8.90 16.18
N ILE A 120 -7.39 9.41 14.99
CA ILE A 120 -6.44 8.84 14.05
C ILE A 120 -5.22 9.76 14.06
N THR A 121 -4.08 9.24 14.51
CA THR A 121 -2.88 10.04 14.74
C THR A 121 -1.71 9.58 13.89
N SER A 122 -0.77 10.48 13.68
CA SER A 122 0.48 10.21 12.98
C SER A 122 1.30 9.10 13.65
N SER A 123 2.26 8.53 12.91
CA SER A 123 3.17 7.52 13.45
C SER A 123 4.05 8.08 14.58
N ASP A 124 4.81 7.20 15.25
CA ASP A 124 5.93 7.66 16.07
C ASP A 124 6.89 8.53 15.25
N VAL A 125 7.44 9.52 15.92
CA VAL A 125 8.49 10.36 15.39
C VAL A 125 9.81 9.62 15.44
N ILE A 126 10.51 9.63 14.32
CA ILE A 126 11.85 9.10 14.20
C ILE A 126 12.80 10.28 13.99
N TRP A 127 13.82 10.32 14.83
CA TRP A 127 14.94 11.22 14.65
C TRP A 127 16.12 10.43 14.08
N GLU A 128 16.66 10.90 12.97
CA GLU A 128 17.76 10.22 12.28
C GLU A 128 18.95 11.14 12.08
N THR A 129 20.14 10.55 12.05
CA THR A 129 21.39 11.26 11.75
C THR A 129 22.07 10.64 10.55
N LYS A 130 22.83 11.44 9.79
CA LYS A 130 23.64 10.94 8.67
C LYS A 130 25.13 11.22 8.91
N PRO A 131 25.84 10.40 9.71
CA PRO A 131 27.26 10.59 9.93
C PRO A 131 28.04 10.50 8.60
N LYS A 132 28.97 11.43 8.37
CA LYS A 132 29.77 11.50 7.11
C LYS A 132 30.43 10.17 6.74
N LYS A 133 30.85 9.37 7.72
CA LYS A 133 31.48 8.06 7.51
C LYS A 133 30.55 6.97 6.94
N LYS A 134 29.22 7.11 7.05
CA LYS A 134 28.29 5.99 6.76
C LYS A 134 27.27 6.25 5.66
N SER A 135 27.20 7.45 5.07
CA SER A 135 26.31 7.88 3.95
C SER A 135 24.80 7.53 4.06
N ARG A 136 24.38 6.84 5.12
CA ARG A 136 23.01 6.37 5.37
C ARG A 136 22.47 7.04 6.61
N TRP A 137 21.20 7.37 6.57
CA TRP A 137 20.45 7.78 7.76
C TRP A 137 20.39 6.63 8.76
N LYS A 138 20.60 6.97 10.03
CA LYS A 138 20.54 6.03 11.15
C LYS A 138 19.61 6.61 12.21
N PRO A 139 18.63 5.84 12.70
CA PRO A 139 17.79 6.28 13.80
C PRO A 139 18.62 6.53 15.05
N LEU A 140 18.24 7.54 15.82
CA LEU A 140 18.73 7.78 17.17
C LEU A 140 18.15 6.73 18.13
N SER A 141 18.78 6.58 19.30
CA SER A 141 18.22 5.73 20.34
C SER A 141 16.92 6.32 20.89
N VAL A 142 16.02 5.49 21.41
CA VAL A 142 14.73 5.92 21.98
C VAL A 142 14.89 7.06 23.00
N LYS A 143 15.91 6.99 23.88
CA LYS A 143 16.18 8.05 24.86
C LYS A 143 16.53 9.39 24.22
N GLN A 144 17.38 9.35 23.19
CA GLN A 144 17.79 10.54 22.43
C GLN A 144 16.61 11.10 21.63
N THR A 145 15.82 10.24 21.00
CA THR A 145 14.58 10.60 20.28
C THR A 145 13.59 11.30 21.22
N ASP A 146 13.28 10.71 22.37
CA ASP A 146 12.31 11.28 23.32
C ASP A 146 12.77 12.64 23.86
N LYS A 147 14.07 12.79 24.17
CA LYS A 147 14.65 14.06 24.64
C LYS A 147 14.62 15.14 23.56
N LEU A 148 15.06 14.80 22.35
CA LEU A 148 15.13 15.74 21.24
C LEU A 148 13.73 16.16 20.78
N GLU A 149 12.77 15.22 20.75
CA GLU A 149 11.38 15.53 20.42
C GLU A 149 10.75 16.45 21.44
N LYS A 150 10.98 16.22 22.74
CA LYS A 150 10.49 17.12 23.80
C LYS A 150 11.02 18.54 23.62
N GLU A 151 12.33 18.69 23.43
CA GLU A 151 12.97 19.99 23.21
C GLU A 151 12.49 20.67 21.93
N PHE A 152 12.24 19.89 20.87
CA PHE A 152 11.76 20.40 19.60
C PHE A 152 10.30 20.87 19.68
N ILE A 153 9.41 20.12 20.34
CA ILE A 153 8.02 20.55 20.57
C ILE A 153 7.99 21.84 21.38
N GLU A 154 8.70 21.90 22.51
CA GLU A 154 8.76 23.12 23.34
C GLU A 154 9.33 24.31 22.56
N TYR A 155 10.35 24.07 21.74
CA TYR A 155 10.88 25.09 20.85
C TYR A 155 9.85 25.58 19.83
N CYS A 156 9.12 24.68 19.15
CA CYS A 156 8.12 25.01 18.15
C CYS A 156 6.87 25.70 18.73
N ASP A 157 6.41 25.29 19.92
CA ASP A 157 5.25 25.89 20.60
C ASP A 157 5.44 27.39 20.86
N ASN A 158 6.69 27.83 20.99
CA ASN A 158 7.07 29.24 21.15
C ASN A 158 7.13 30.03 19.84
N SER A 159 6.74 29.43 18.70
CA SER A 159 6.77 30.06 17.36
C SER A 159 8.12 30.74 17.04
N PRO A 160 9.22 29.97 17.05
CA PRO A 160 10.56 30.53 17.04
C PRO A 160 10.90 31.12 15.66
N THR A 161 11.72 32.18 15.66
CA THR A 161 12.31 32.76 14.43
C THR A 161 13.81 32.48 14.32
N GLU A 162 14.46 32.12 15.43
CA GLU A 162 15.89 31.88 15.52
C GLU A 162 16.20 30.43 15.89
N ASN A 163 17.36 29.94 15.47
CA ASN A 163 17.82 28.58 15.77
C ASN A 163 18.09 28.40 17.27
N LYS A 164 17.75 27.23 17.82
CA LYS A 164 18.03 26.86 19.22
C LYS A 164 19.06 25.74 19.27
N VAL A 165 20.08 25.88 20.11
CA VAL A 165 21.03 24.79 20.38
C VAL A 165 20.58 24.04 21.64
N VAL A 166 20.43 22.73 21.52
CA VAL A 166 20.03 21.83 22.61
C VAL A 166 21.08 20.73 22.79
N GLU A 167 21.35 20.34 24.03
CA GLU A 167 22.28 19.23 24.30
C GLU A 167 21.54 17.89 24.23
N LEU A 168 21.89 17.05 23.26
CA LEU A 168 21.29 15.72 23.13
C LEU A 168 21.82 14.75 24.19
N ASP A 169 23.13 14.66 24.31
CA ASP A 169 23.88 13.93 25.34
C ASP A 169 25.11 14.76 25.75
N ASP A 170 25.90 14.27 26.70
CA ASP A 170 27.15 14.89 27.15
C ASP A 170 28.04 15.26 25.94
N ASN A 171 28.25 16.56 25.72
CA ASN A 171 29.03 17.13 24.62
C ASN A 171 28.48 16.83 23.19
N ILE A 172 27.17 16.62 23.03
CA ILE A 172 26.52 16.51 21.71
C ILE A 172 25.48 17.62 21.52
N PRO A 173 25.91 18.86 21.20
CA PRO A 173 25.02 19.96 20.86
C PRO A 173 24.34 19.75 19.49
N VAL A 174 23.03 19.97 19.44
CA VAL A 174 22.16 19.89 18.26
C VAL A 174 21.55 21.25 18.00
N CYS A 175 21.68 21.75 16.77
CA CYS A 175 21.04 22.95 16.28
C CYS A 175 19.67 22.60 15.69
N LEU A 176 18.61 23.07 16.34
CA LEU A 176 17.23 23.05 15.89
C LEU A 176 16.92 24.31 15.10
N THR A 177 16.09 24.19 14.07
CA THR A 177 15.71 25.29 13.17
C THR A 177 14.18 25.47 13.21
N PRO A 178 13.68 26.70 13.02
CA PRO A 178 12.23 26.97 13.06
C PRO A 178 11.41 26.16 12.06
N THR A 179 12.00 25.88 10.90
CA THR A 179 11.35 25.15 9.81
C THR A 179 11.41 23.63 9.98
N GLY A 180 12.16 23.13 10.97
CA GLY A 180 12.47 21.70 11.10
C GLY A 180 13.34 21.14 9.97
N ASN A 181 13.87 21.99 9.09
CA ASN A 181 14.74 21.61 7.98
C ASN A 181 16.19 21.98 8.28
N ASP A 182 17.14 21.24 7.71
CA ASP A 182 18.59 21.51 7.83
C ASP A 182 19.13 21.57 9.27
N MET A 183 18.50 20.84 10.19
CA MET A 183 18.99 20.65 11.57
C MET A 183 20.27 19.83 11.60
N LYS A 184 21.14 20.07 12.58
CA LYS A 184 22.49 19.48 12.61
C LYS A 184 22.99 19.21 14.02
N ILE A 185 23.76 18.13 14.19
CA ILE A 185 24.66 17.97 15.32
C ILE A 185 25.93 18.77 15.03
N LEU A 186 26.42 19.53 16.01
CA LEU A 186 27.57 20.43 15.84
C LEU A 186 28.90 19.79 16.28
N GLN A 187 28.88 18.88 17.27
CA GLN A 187 30.08 18.21 17.76
C GLN A 187 29.89 16.68 17.87
N PRO A 188 30.96 15.87 17.77
CA PRO A 188 32.36 16.25 17.53
C PRO A 188 32.64 16.69 16.08
N TYR A 189 31.71 16.41 15.16
CA TYR A 189 31.75 16.89 13.78
C TYR A 189 30.35 17.31 13.37
N GLU A 190 30.26 18.24 12.42
CA GLU A 190 28.98 18.66 11.86
C GLU A 190 28.40 17.57 10.94
N PHE A 191 27.19 17.09 11.28
CA PHE A 191 26.41 16.19 10.41
C PHE A 191 24.90 16.42 10.58
N PRO A 192 24.12 16.18 9.51
CA PRO A 192 22.71 16.54 9.51
C PRO A 192 21.87 15.57 10.36
N VAL A 193 20.82 16.14 10.93
CA VAL A 193 19.78 15.48 11.71
C VAL A 193 18.45 15.79 11.05
N ARG A 194 17.55 14.80 10.99
CA ARG A 194 16.20 15.01 10.48
C ARG A 194 15.17 14.38 11.41
N ARG A 195 14.02 15.03 11.48
CA ARG A 195 12.80 14.53 12.10
C ARG A 195 11.90 13.98 10.99
N SER A 196 11.43 12.75 11.12
CA SER A 196 10.52 12.11 10.17
C SER A 196 9.38 11.40 10.90
N PHE A 197 8.21 11.41 10.29
CA PHE A 197 7.02 10.70 10.75
C PHE A 197 6.09 10.49 9.55
N LEU A 198 5.15 9.57 9.69
CA LEU A 198 4.14 9.28 8.68
C LEU A 198 2.80 9.89 9.11
N PRO A 199 2.01 10.44 8.18
CA PRO A 199 0.76 11.14 8.49
C PRO A 199 -0.27 10.18 9.11
N ALA A 200 -1.27 10.68 9.84
CA ALA A 200 -2.35 9.84 10.39
C ALA A 200 -3.09 9.05 9.31
N LEU A 201 -3.47 9.75 8.25
CA LEU A 201 -4.19 9.20 7.11
C LEU A 201 -3.48 9.60 5.82
N LYS A 202 -3.14 8.61 5.00
CA LYS A 202 -2.66 8.82 3.64
C LYS A 202 -3.59 8.13 2.66
N VAL A 203 -4.21 8.92 1.79
CA VAL A 203 -5.05 8.45 0.69
C VAL A 203 -4.33 8.76 -0.61
N GLN A 204 -4.08 7.74 -1.42
CA GLN A 204 -3.50 7.87 -2.75
C GLN A 204 -4.53 7.36 -3.76
N TYR A 205 -4.86 8.20 -4.73
CA TYR A 205 -5.66 7.83 -5.88
C TYR A 205 -4.82 8.07 -7.13
N SER A 206 -4.67 7.05 -7.97
CA SER A 206 -3.96 7.18 -9.24
C SER A 206 -4.85 6.65 -10.35
N THR A 207 -4.85 7.29 -11.51
CA THR A 207 -5.65 6.86 -12.66
C THR A 207 -4.86 6.99 -13.95
N SER A 208 -5.10 6.07 -14.88
CA SER A 208 -4.65 6.02 -16.27
C SER A 208 -5.85 5.70 -17.17
N GLU A 209 -5.61 5.53 -18.47
CA GLU A 209 -6.65 5.25 -19.46
C GLU A 209 -7.51 4.02 -19.11
N HIS A 210 -6.89 2.92 -18.66
CA HIS A 210 -7.62 1.69 -18.34
C HIS A 210 -7.42 1.19 -16.92
N GLN A 211 -6.69 1.92 -16.07
CA GLN A 211 -6.40 1.48 -14.70
C GLN A 211 -6.64 2.61 -13.70
N SER A 212 -7.26 2.29 -12.58
CA SER A 212 -7.28 3.16 -11.41
C SER A 212 -6.82 2.40 -10.17
N SER A 213 -6.10 3.09 -9.29
CA SER A 213 -5.63 2.56 -8.02
C SER A 213 -6.07 3.47 -6.89
N PHE A 214 -6.40 2.84 -5.77
CA PHE A 214 -6.78 3.52 -4.54
C PHE A 214 -6.05 2.85 -3.39
N ARG A 215 -5.28 3.63 -2.63
CA ARG A 215 -4.57 3.15 -1.46
C ARG A 215 -4.88 4.03 -0.26
N VAL A 216 -5.28 3.40 0.84
CA VAL A 216 -5.56 4.07 2.11
C VAL A 216 -4.67 3.48 3.18
N GLN A 217 -3.89 4.33 3.83
CA GLN A 217 -3.01 3.95 4.93
C GLN A 217 -3.41 4.73 6.17
N ILE A 218 -3.68 4.01 7.25
CA ILE A 218 -3.97 4.55 8.57
C ILE A 218 -2.90 4.06 9.52
N TYR A 219 -2.23 4.97 10.22
CA TYR A 219 -1.07 4.64 11.05
C TYR A 219 -1.42 4.33 12.49
N ARG A 220 -2.17 5.20 13.16
CA ARG A 220 -2.64 4.98 14.54
C ARG A 220 -4.11 5.28 14.69
N ILE A 221 -4.77 4.50 15.52
CA ILE A 221 -6.16 4.67 15.89
C ILE A 221 -6.23 4.56 17.41
N GLN A 222 -6.95 5.48 18.01
CA GLN A 222 -7.27 5.50 19.43
C GLN A 222 -8.78 5.66 19.55
N ILE A 223 -9.41 4.84 20.39
CA ILE A 223 -10.84 4.91 20.67
C ILE A 223 -11.01 5.12 22.17
N GLN A 224 -11.64 6.23 22.52
CA GLN A 224 -11.94 6.61 23.88
C GLN A 224 -13.44 6.55 24.15
N ASN A 225 -13.78 6.10 25.35
CA ASN A 225 -15.10 6.24 25.91
C ASN A 225 -15.14 7.51 26.78
N GLN A 226 -15.94 8.49 26.34
CA GLN A 226 -16.04 9.80 26.98
C GLN A 226 -17.16 9.86 28.04
N ILE A 227 -17.84 8.74 28.29
CA ILE A 227 -18.87 8.65 29.34
C ILE A 227 -18.20 8.76 30.73
N PRO A 228 -18.65 9.69 31.60
CA PRO A 228 -18.19 9.79 32.98
C PRO A 228 -18.41 8.49 33.74
N GLY A 229 -17.35 8.02 34.41
CA GLY A 229 -17.40 6.75 35.14
C GLY A 229 -17.27 5.51 34.26
N ALA A 230 -16.90 5.64 32.99
CA ALA A 230 -16.57 4.50 32.15
C ALA A 230 -15.44 3.66 32.79
N ILE A 231 -15.68 2.34 32.89
CA ILE A 231 -14.68 1.37 33.39
C ILE A 231 -13.45 1.35 32.48
N PHE A 232 -13.66 1.50 31.16
CA PHE A 232 -12.60 1.52 30.15
C PHE A 232 -12.65 2.84 29.38
N PRO A 233 -11.98 3.91 29.87
CA PRO A 233 -11.94 5.20 29.18
C PRO A 233 -11.14 5.14 27.87
N PHE A 234 -10.20 4.21 27.76
CA PHE A 234 -9.45 3.91 26.53
C PHE A 234 -9.78 2.49 26.10
N VAL A 235 -10.64 2.35 25.10
CA VAL A 235 -11.08 1.04 24.58
C VAL A 235 -10.04 0.48 23.61
N PHE A 236 -9.40 1.37 22.85
CA PHE A 236 -8.34 1.02 21.91
C PHE A 236 -7.26 2.10 21.95
N TYR A 237 -6.00 1.71 22.12
CA TYR A 237 -4.90 2.65 22.27
C TYR A 237 -3.61 2.09 21.65
N PRO A 238 -2.86 2.89 20.87
CA PRO A 238 -1.58 2.47 20.30
C PRO A 238 -0.54 2.19 21.37
N ILE A 239 0.09 1.01 21.37
CA ILE A 239 1.16 0.69 22.32
C ILE A 239 2.48 0.55 21.55
N LYS A 240 3.53 1.25 22.00
CA LYS A 240 4.85 1.07 21.38
C LYS A 240 5.26 -0.41 21.54
N PRO A 241 5.55 -1.13 20.44
CA PRO A 241 5.90 -2.54 20.52
C PRO A 241 7.18 -2.73 21.36
N PRO A 242 7.33 -3.87 22.05
CA PRO A 242 8.51 -4.12 22.85
C PRO A 242 9.78 -4.14 21.99
N LYS A 243 10.91 -3.78 22.61
CA LYS A 243 12.23 -3.66 21.95
C LYS A 243 12.68 -4.90 21.17
N SER A 244 12.19 -6.08 21.55
CA SER A 244 12.48 -7.35 20.88
C SER A 244 11.80 -7.49 19.51
N ILE A 245 10.73 -6.74 19.27
CA ILE A 245 9.91 -6.75 18.04
C ILE A 245 10.10 -5.47 17.23
N SER A 246 10.40 -4.35 17.90
CA SER A 246 10.79 -3.09 17.26
C SER A 246 12.22 -3.22 16.69
N LEU A 247 12.36 -4.00 15.62
CA LEU A 247 13.49 -3.83 14.71
C LEU A 247 13.53 -2.36 14.26
N ASP A 248 14.71 -1.84 13.90
CA ASP A 248 14.98 -0.50 13.33
C ASP A 248 14.23 -0.24 11.99
N SER A 249 13.04 -0.80 11.81
CA SER A 249 12.17 -0.65 10.66
C SER A 249 11.29 0.58 10.81
N GLU A 250 11.13 1.29 9.71
CA GLU A 250 10.18 2.38 9.50
C GLU A 250 8.79 2.04 10.04
N PRO A 251 8.03 3.04 10.57
CA PRO A 251 6.73 2.80 11.15
C PRO A 251 5.80 2.21 10.10
N LYS A 252 5.13 1.11 10.45
CA LYS A 252 4.19 0.46 9.54
C LYS A 252 2.78 0.98 9.81
N PRO A 253 1.94 1.13 8.78
CA PRO A 253 0.55 1.47 8.98
C PRO A 253 -0.17 0.33 9.71
N PHE A 254 -1.03 0.69 10.66
CA PHE A 254 -1.96 -0.24 11.28
C PHE A 254 -2.90 -0.86 10.26
N THR A 255 -3.42 -0.06 9.34
CA THR A 255 -4.27 -0.55 8.25
C THR A 255 -3.75 -0.01 6.91
N ASP A 256 -3.51 -0.91 5.96
CA ASP A 256 -3.16 -0.58 4.57
C ASP A 256 -4.11 -1.32 3.63
N VAL A 257 -4.96 -0.54 2.97
CA VAL A 257 -5.90 -1.03 1.96
C VAL A 257 -5.39 -0.59 0.61
N SER A 258 -5.23 -1.54 -0.32
CA SER A 258 -4.84 -1.25 -1.69
C SER A 258 -5.79 -1.95 -2.65
N ILE A 259 -6.40 -1.15 -3.53
CA ILE A 259 -7.34 -1.58 -4.56
C ILE A 259 -6.77 -1.14 -5.90
N VAL A 260 -6.67 -2.05 -6.85
CA VAL A 260 -6.39 -1.74 -8.26
C VAL A 260 -7.56 -2.24 -9.07
N MET A 261 -8.21 -1.30 -9.76
CA MET A 261 -9.31 -1.55 -10.66
C MET A 261 -8.82 -1.37 -12.09
N ARG A 262 -9.35 -2.18 -13.00
CA ARG A 262 -9.08 -2.10 -14.42
C ARG A 262 -10.38 -2.03 -15.19
N THR A 263 -10.46 -1.11 -16.14
CA THR A 263 -11.52 -1.06 -17.14
C THR A 263 -11.17 -2.04 -18.24
N ALA A 264 -12.12 -2.87 -18.64
CA ALA A 264 -11.85 -3.92 -19.61
C ALA A 264 -12.06 -3.40 -21.03
N GLY A 265 -10.98 -2.94 -21.65
CA GLY A 265 -10.92 -2.50 -23.06
C GLY A 265 -11.98 -1.45 -23.38
N HIS A 266 -12.82 -1.75 -24.38
CA HIS A 266 -13.89 -0.85 -24.85
C HIS A 266 -15.18 -0.87 -24.00
N SER A 267 -15.22 -1.60 -22.90
CA SER A 267 -16.41 -1.68 -22.04
C SER A 267 -16.33 -0.73 -20.84
N GLN A 268 -17.47 -0.21 -20.38
CA GLN A 268 -17.57 0.58 -19.14
C GLN A 268 -17.53 -0.28 -17.87
N ILE A 269 -17.12 -1.54 -17.98
CA ILE A 269 -17.15 -2.48 -16.87
C ILE A 269 -15.77 -2.50 -16.22
N SER A 270 -15.72 -2.11 -14.95
CA SER A 270 -14.51 -2.17 -14.13
C SER A 270 -14.43 -3.49 -13.38
N ARG A 271 -13.24 -4.08 -13.33
CA ARG A 271 -12.91 -5.26 -12.52
C ARG A 271 -11.85 -4.92 -11.49
N ILE A 272 -11.91 -5.60 -10.34
CA ILE A 272 -10.87 -5.51 -9.32
C ILE A 272 -9.75 -6.48 -9.71
N LYS A 273 -8.61 -5.95 -10.15
CA LYS A 273 -7.39 -6.74 -10.45
C LYS A 273 -6.65 -7.12 -9.18
N TYR A 274 -6.63 -6.21 -8.21
CA TYR A 274 -5.95 -6.41 -6.94
C TYR A 274 -6.77 -5.79 -5.81
N PHE A 275 -6.98 -6.55 -4.76
CA PHE A 275 -7.55 -6.07 -3.52
C PHE A 275 -6.81 -6.72 -2.37
N LYS A 276 -6.10 -5.91 -1.60
CA LYS A 276 -5.36 -6.37 -0.42
C LYS A 276 -5.63 -5.46 0.74
N VAL A 277 -5.94 -6.08 1.86
CA VAL A 277 -6.09 -5.43 3.16
C VAL A 277 -5.05 -6.03 4.09
N LEU A 278 -4.22 -5.17 4.66
CA LEU A 278 -3.27 -5.53 5.71
C LEU A 278 -3.70 -4.81 6.98
N ILE A 279 -3.92 -5.59 8.04
CA ILE A 279 -4.18 -5.08 9.39
C ILE A 279 -3.07 -5.62 10.28
N GLN A 280 -2.43 -4.73 11.02
CA GLN A 280 -1.34 -5.07 11.92
C GLN A 280 -1.81 -4.94 13.36
N GLU A 281 -1.13 -5.62 14.27
CA GLU A 281 -1.26 -5.35 15.70
C GLU A 281 -0.65 -3.97 16.00
N MET A 282 -1.27 -3.24 16.92
CA MET A 282 -0.86 -1.89 17.31
C MET A 282 -0.40 -1.86 18.76
#